data_AF-A0A7S3DK71-F1
#
_entry.id   AF-A0A7S3DK71-F1
#
_cell.length_a   1.000
_cell.length_b   1.000
_cell.length_c   1.000
_cell.angle_alpha   90.00
_cell.angle_beta   90.00
_cell.angle_gamma   90.00
#
_symmetry.space_group_name_H-M   'P 1'
#
loop_
_entity.id
_entity.type
_entity.pdbx_description
1 polymer ?
#
loop_
_entity_poly.entity_id
_entity_poly.type
_entity_poly.pdbx_seq_one_letter_code
_entity_poly.pdbx_strand_id
1 'polypeptide(L)'
;MSNIKHTIGEGIRGFVANFMPTLKESRFVEEGVLTPEEFVAAGDMLVHKCPTWGWEKGEEKKMKDFLPADKQFLSTKGVSCVRRVAEIMTNETDFDVEVE
;
A
#
# COMPACT_ATOMS: atom_id res chain seq x y z
N MET A 1 -29.13 -10.78 1.39
CA MET A 1 -28.23 -11.72 0.67
C MET A 1 -26.89 -11.03 0.38
N SER A 2 -26.13 -10.70 1.42
CA SER A 2 -24.98 -9.78 1.33
C SER A 2 -23.64 -10.41 1.73
N ASN A 3 -23.61 -11.64 2.25
CA ASN A 3 -22.38 -12.25 2.79
C ASN A 3 -21.64 -13.16 1.80
N ILE A 4 -22.32 -13.75 0.81
CA ILE A 4 -21.74 -14.77 -0.08
C ILE A 4 -20.80 -14.14 -1.14
N LYS A 5 -21.11 -12.92 -1.59
CA LYS A 5 -20.32 -12.23 -2.62
C LYS A 5 -18.93 -11.82 -2.12
N HIS A 6 -18.80 -11.44 -0.85
CA HIS A 6 -17.53 -11.01 -0.28
C HIS A 6 -16.57 -12.19 -0.10
N THR A 7 -17.09 -13.34 0.35
CA THR A 7 -16.31 -14.56 0.58
C THR A 7 -15.74 -15.16 -0.70
N ILE A 8 -16.49 -15.11 -1.81
CA ILE A 8 -16.02 -15.61 -3.12
C ILE A 8 -14.93 -14.70 -3.68
N GLY A 9 -15.08 -13.37 -3.53
CA GLY A 9 -14.06 -12.40 -3.96
C GLY A 9 -12.74 -12.54 -3.19
N GLU A 10 -12.80 -12.83 -1.88
CA GLU A 10 -11.63 -13.11 -1.07
C GLU A 10 -10.92 -14.40 -1.50
N GLY A 11 -11.68 -15.45 -1.84
CA GLY A 11 -11.13 -16.70 -2.36
C GLY A 11 -10.34 -16.50 -3.65
N ILE A 12 -10.90 -15.81 -4.64
CA ILE A 12 -10.24 -15.57 -5.94
C ILE A 12 -8.97 -14.72 -5.75
N ARG A 13 -9.02 -13.68 -4.92
CA ARG A 13 -7.84 -12.84 -4.62
C ARG A 13 -6.72 -13.65 -3.93
N GLY A 14 -7.09 -14.57 -3.04
CA GLY A 14 -6.14 -15.48 -2.38
C GLY A 14 -5.46 -16.43 -3.36
N PHE A 15 -6.21 -16.99 -4.32
CA PHE A 15 -5.65 -17.85 -5.36
C PHE A 15 -4.71 -17.11 -6.32
N VAL A 16 -5.07 -15.89 -6.74
CA VAL A 16 -4.21 -15.07 -7.60
C VAL A 16 -2.91 -14.69 -6.89
N ALA A 17 -2.98 -14.31 -5.60
CA ALA A 17 -1.78 -14.03 -4.81
C ALA A 17 -0.87 -15.25 -4.62
N ASN A 18 -1.42 -16.47 -4.65
CA ASN A 18 -0.67 -17.72 -4.48
C ASN A 18 -0.12 -18.28 -5.81
N PHE A 19 -0.69 -17.88 -6.96
CA PHE A 19 -0.33 -18.40 -8.29
C PHE A 19 0.33 -17.37 -9.20
N MET A 20 0.30 -16.09 -8.87
CA MET A 20 1.14 -15.11 -9.56
C MET A 20 2.59 -15.41 -9.18
N PRO A 21 3.44 -15.87 -10.11
CA PRO A 21 4.85 -15.98 -9.84
C PRO A 21 5.34 -14.61 -9.40
N THR A 22 6.12 -14.54 -8.33
CA THR A 22 6.82 -13.31 -7.99
C THR A 22 7.62 -12.91 -9.22
N LEU A 23 7.29 -11.75 -9.81
CA LEU A 23 8.03 -11.23 -10.94
C LEU A 23 9.49 -11.12 -10.48
N LYS A 24 10.39 -11.77 -11.20
CA LYS A 24 11.84 -11.70 -10.91
C LYS A 24 12.55 -10.61 -11.70
N GLU A 25 11.85 -10.04 -12.68
CA GLU A 25 12.31 -8.96 -13.55
C GLU A 25 11.40 -7.75 -13.34
N SER A 26 12.00 -6.57 -13.25
CA SER A 26 11.29 -5.30 -13.08
C SER A 26 10.36 -5.05 -14.26
N ARG A 27 9.07 -4.83 -13.97
CA ARG A 27 8.08 -4.35 -14.95
C ARG A 27 7.39 -3.08 -14.49
N PHE A 28 8.03 -2.34 -13.57
CA PHE A 28 7.43 -1.15 -12.97
C PHE A 28 7.09 -0.08 -14.00
N VAL A 29 7.98 0.16 -14.98
CA VAL A 29 7.80 1.23 -15.97
C VAL A 29 6.71 0.89 -17.00
N GLU A 30 6.60 -0.39 -17.38
CA GLU A 30 5.71 -0.83 -18.46
C GLU A 30 4.30 -1.17 -17.95
N GLU A 31 4.23 -1.91 -16.83
CA GLU A 31 2.98 -2.45 -16.30
C GLU A 31 2.53 -1.76 -15.00
N GLY A 32 3.40 -0.96 -14.36
CA GLY A 32 3.09 -0.32 -13.07
C GLY A 32 3.04 -1.31 -11.89
N VAL A 33 3.61 -2.51 -12.05
CA VAL A 33 3.60 -3.59 -11.05
C VAL A 33 4.98 -3.71 -10.40
N LEU A 34 5.01 -3.88 -9.08
CA LEU A 34 6.23 -4.04 -8.28
C LEU A 34 6.44 -5.51 -7.89
N THR A 35 7.71 -5.95 -7.86
CA THR A 35 8.09 -7.19 -7.20
C THR A 35 8.12 -7.02 -5.67
N PRO A 36 8.09 -8.11 -4.87
CA PRO A 36 8.25 -8.02 -3.41
C PRO A 36 9.55 -7.32 -2.99
N GLU A 37 10.66 -7.59 -3.69
CA GLU A 37 11.95 -6.97 -3.43
C GLU A 37 11.94 -5.47 -3.75
N GLU A 38 11.31 -5.09 -4.87
CA GLU A 38 11.14 -3.68 -5.24
C GLU A 38 10.23 -2.94 -4.26
N PHE A 39 9.17 -3.59 -3.79
CA PHE A 39 8.29 -3.04 -2.74
C PHE A 39 9.08 -2.76 -1.45
N VAL A 40 9.92 -3.70 -1.01
CA VAL A 40 10.76 -3.51 0.17
C VAL A 40 11.76 -2.37 -0.05
N ALA A 41 12.44 -2.33 -1.21
CA ALA A 41 13.39 -1.26 -1.52
C ALA A 41 12.72 0.13 -1.59
N ALA A 42 11.55 0.22 -2.23
CA ALA A 42 10.76 1.44 -2.29
C ALA A 42 10.27 1.87 -0.90
N GLY A 43 9.84 0.93 -0.07
CA GLY A 43 9.43 1.19 1.30
C GLY A 43 10.58 1.67 2.19
N ASP A 44 11.78 1.09 2.06
CA ASP A 44 12.97 1.56 2.77
C ASP A 44 13.34 2.99 2.38
N MET A 45 13.25 3.33 1.09
CA MET A 45 13.45 4.70 0.62
C MET A 45 12.35 5.65 1.13
N LEU A 46 11.10 5.21 1.21
CA LEU A 46 10.00 6.01 1.74
C LEU A 46 10.20 6.32 3.23
N VAL A 47 10.55 5.32 4.05
CA VAL A 47 10.85 5.52 5.47
C VAL A 47 12.07 6.43 5.65
N HIS A 48 13.08 6.30 4.79
CA HIS A 48 14.28 7.14 4.84
C HIS A 48 13.98 8.61 4.49
N LYS A 49 13.21 8.87 3.43
CA LYS A 49 12.90 10.23 2.97
C LYS A 49 11.78 10.90 3.78
N CYS A 50 10.81 10.12 4.22
CA CYS A 50 9.60 10.57 4.90
C CYS A 50 9.49 9.85 6.25
N PRO A 51 10.08 10.39 7.33
CA PRO A 51 10.18 9.71 8.63
C PRO A 51 8.84 9.51 9.36
N THR A 52 7.74 10.04 8.81
CA THR A 52 6.38 9.78 9.28
C THR A 52 5.86 8.39 8.88
N TRP A 53 6.54 7.72 7.95
CA TRP A 53 6.27 6.35 7.56
C TRP A 53 7.16 5.37 8.33
N GLY A 54 6.62 4.22 8.69
CA GLY A 54 7.35 3.14 9.33
C GLY A 54 6.90 1.76 8.86
N TRP A 55 7.84 0.82 8.87
CA TRP A 55 7.55 -0.60 8.66
C TRP A 55 6.87 -1.21 9.90
N GLU A 56 5.91 -2.08 9.65
CA GLU A 56 5.17 -2.80 10.68
C GLU A 56 5.07 -4.29 10.30
N LYS A 57 5.14 -5.17 11.31
CA LYS A 57 4.99 -6.63 11.17
C LYS A 57 3.52 -7.06 11.10
N GLY A 58 2.65 -6.41 11.87
CA GLY A 58 1.24 -6.79 12.00
C GLY A 58 0.98 -8.08 12.77
N GLU A 59 -0.19 -8.65 12.56
CA GLU A 59 -0.61 -9.92 13.16
C GLU A 59 0.07 -11.12 12.48
N GLU A 60 0.62 -12.04 13.27
CA GLU A 60 1.35 -13.21 12.76
C GLU A 60 0.52 -14.10 11.83
N LYS A 61 -0.79 -14.19 12.07
CA LYS A 61 -1.71 -15.00 11.25
C LYS A 61 -1.94 -14.46 9.83
N LYS A 62 -1.62 -13.18 9.60
CA LYS A 62 -1.83 -12.50 8.31
C LYS A 62 -0.51 -12.18 7.59
N MET A 63 0.62 -12.59 8.16
CA MET A 63 1.92 -12.40 7.55
C MET A 63 2.02 -13.14 6.21
N LYS A 64 2.83 -12.59 5.33
CA LYS A 64 3.11 -13.12 4.00
C LYS A 64 4.55 -13.60 3.98
N ASP A 65 4.71 -14.88 3.64
CA ASP A 65 6.02 -15.56 3.66
C ASP A 65 6.98 -15.03 2.60
N PHE A 66 6.46 -14.40 1.54
CA PHE A 66 7.26 -13.78 0.47
C PHE A 66 7.78 -12.38 0.83
N LEU A 67 7.47 -11.86 2.02
CA LEU A 67 8.01 -10.60 2.54
C LEU A 67 8.78 -10.83 3.84
N PRO A 68 9.79 -10.00 4.17
CA PRO A 68 10.49 -10.07 5.44
C PRO A 68 9.54 -9.89 6.63
N ALA A 69 9.79 -10.62 7.73
CA ALA A 69 8.90 -10.65 8.89
C ALA A 69 8.66 -9.27 9.54
N ASP A 70 9.64 -8.39 9.44
CA ASP A 70 9.65 -7.02 9.96
C ASP A 70 9.11 -5.98 8.96
N LYS A 71 8.97 -6.35 7.67
CA LYS A 71 8.60 -5.44 6.57
C LYS A 71 7.37 -5.93 5.81
N GLN A 72 6.26 -6.07 6.52
CA GLN A 72 5.02 -6.59 5.95
C GLN A 72 4.17 -5.48 5.32
N PHE A 73 4.05 -4.34 5.99
CA PHE A 73 3.37 -3.16 5.46
C PHE A 73 3.96 -1.86 6.02
N LEU A 74 3.66 -0.76 5.35
CA LEU A 74 4.05 0.58 5.76
C LEU A 74 2.85 1.28 6.40
N SER A 75 3.08 1.97 7.51
CA SER A 75 2.04 2.77 8.16
C SER A 75 2.53 4.17 8.48
N THR A 76 1.63 5.14 8.41
CA THR A 76 1.82 6.51 8.89
C THR A 76 0.62 6.88 9.74
N LYS A 77 0.86 7.52 10.89
CA LYS A 77 -0.16 7.80 11.92
C LYS A 77 -0.22 9.31 12.17
N GLY A 78 -1.40 9.82 12.49
CA GLY A 78 -1.59 11.23 12.83
C GLY A 78 -1.57 12.19 11.64
N VAL A 79 -1.83 11.71 10.42
CA VAL A 79 -1.96 12.58 9.24
C VAL A 79 -3.21 13.45 9.38
N SER A 80 -3.04 14.76 9.46
CA SER A 80 -4.14 15.71 9.58
C SER A 80 -4.95 15.81 8.29
N CYS A 81 -6.27 15.78 8.41
CA CYS A 81 -7.19 16.02 7.30
C CYS A 81 -8.06 17.23 7.63
N VAL A 82 -7.68 18.41 7.14
CA VAL A 82 -8.30 19.70 7.50
C VAL A 82 -9.63 19.91 6.77
N ARG A 83 -9.75 19.40 5.55
CA ARG A 83 -10.91 19.60 4.67
C ARG A 83 -11.36 18.29 4.06
N ARG A 84 -12.67 18.13 3.83
CA ARG A 84 -13.20 16.96 3.12
C ARG A 84 -13.07 17.14 1.61
N VAL A 85 -12.98 16.02 0.90
CA VAL A 85 -12.86 16.01 -0.58
C VAL A 85 -13.97 16.81 -1.27
N ALA A 86 -15.20 16.77 -0.76
CA ALA A 86 -16.33 17.52 -1.33
C ALA A 86 -16.13 19.04 -1.25
N GLU A 87 -15.53 19.54 -0.16
CA GLU A 87 -15.24 20.97 0.05
C GLU A 87 -14.12 21.44 -0.88
N ILE A 88 -13.10 20.60 -1.09
CA ILE A 88 -11.98 20.88 -2.01
C ILE A 88 -12.46 20.93 -3.46
N MET A 89 -13.29 19.97 -3.89
CA MET A 89 -13.78 19.91 -5.27
C MET A 89 -14.74 21.06 -5.62
N THR A 90 -15.41 21.64 -4.62
CA THR A 90 -16.33 22.77 -4.82
C THR A 90 -15.58 24.10 -5.00
N ASN A 91 -14.39 24.21 -4.41
CA ASN A 91 -13.56 25.41 -4.47
C ASN A 91 -12.30 25.10 -5.29
N GLU A 92 -12.37 25.27 -6.61
CA GLU A 92 -11.30 24.97 -7.59
C GLU A 92 -9.97 25.76 -7.41
N THR A 93 -9.77 26.46 -6.29
CA THR A 93 -8.67 27.45 -6.12
C THR A 93 -7.61 27.14 -5.06
N ASP A 94 -7.69 26.08 -4.26
CA ASP A 94 -6.76 25.92 -3.11
C ASP A 94 -5.82 24.69 -3.20
N PHE A 95 -4.99 24.62 -4.24
CA PHE A 95 -3.85 23.70 -4.30
C PHE A 95 -2.50 24.40 -4.07
N ASP A 96 -2.44 25.40 -3.19
CA ASP A 96 -1.17 25.90 -2.66
C ASP A 96 -0.98 25.36 -1.23
N VAL A 97 -0.34 24.20 -1.12
CA VAL A 97 0.26 23.77 0.15
C VAL A 97 1.68 24.35 0.16
N GLU A 98 1.83 25.56 0.72
CA GLU A 98 3.14 26.06 1.10
C GLU A 98 3.70 25.17 2.22
N VAL A 99 4.79 24.48 1.90
CA VAL A 99 5.61 23.75 2.88
C VAL A 99 6.65 24.75 3.39
N GLU A 100 6.44 25.30 4.59
CA GLU A 100 7.51 25.91 5.40
C GLU A 100 8.43 24.83 6.00
#